data_AF-A0A915NJH8-F1
#
_entry.id   AF-A0A915NJH8-F1
#
_cell.length_a   1.000
_cell.length_b   1.000
_cell.length_c   1.000
_cell.angle_alpha   90.00
_cell.angle_beta   90.00
_cell.angle_gamma   90.00
#
_symmetry.space_group_name_H-M   'P 1'
#
loop_
_entity.id
_entity.type
_entity.pdbx_description
1 polymer ?
#
loop_
_entity_poly.entity_id
_entity_poly.type
_entity_poly.pdbx_seq_one_letter_code
_entity_poly.pdbx_strand_id
1 'polypeptide(L)'
;MESSLEEKASSDASSDSRTESINRCITYLIHACTCRDVDCRTGMCHKMKRVIAHSKNCKRRQFVGANCAVCKQLIALCCYHAKPCKQAKCQVLLEKNTL
;
A
#
# COMPACT_ATOMS: atom_id res chain seq x y z
N MET A 1 32.98 13.40 24.81
CA MET A 1 33.56 12.60 23.72
C MET A 1 33.03 11.19 23.93
N GLU A 2 32.32 10.67 22.91
CA GLU A 2 32.11 9.24 22.58
C GLU A 2 31.53 8.29 23.66
N SER A 3 30.71 7.29 23.36
CA SER A 3 30.09 6.74 22.15
C SER A 3 29.02 5.77 22.66
N SER A 4 27.75 5.90 22.28
CA SER A 4 27.08 5.06 21.28
C SER A 4 27.60 3.63 21.18
N LEU A 5 26.87 2.66 21.76
CA LEU A 5 26.80 1.26 21.32
C LEU A 5 25.38 0.77 21.65
N GLU A 6 24.42 1.04 20.78
CA GLU A 6 23.94 0.14 19.73
C GLU A 6 23.02 -0.98 20.27
N GLU A 7 21.73 -0.80 19.97
CA GLU A 7 20.63 -1.70 20.28
C GLU A 7 20.83 -3.06 19.61
N LYS A 8 21.00 -4.08 20.45
CA LYS A 8 21.06 -5.48 20.06
C LYS A 8 19.62 -5.98 19.81
N ALA A 9 19.14 -5.74 18.59
CA ALA A 9 18.00 -6.44 18.03
C ALA A 9 18.27 -7.95 18.02
N SER A 10 17.36 -8.76 18.57
CA SER A 10 17.04 -10.11 18.11
C SER A 10 15.88 -10.73 18.93
N SER A 11 14.94 -11.31 18.18
CA SER A 11 14.12 -12.48 18.56
C SER A 11 12.73 -12.27 19.16
N ASP A 12 11.80 -11.63 18.43
CA ASP A 12 10.37 -12.02 18.37
C ASP A 12 9.65 -11.45 17.11
N ALA A 13 10.27 -11.56 15.94
CA ALA A 13 9.93 -10.68 14.78
C ALA A 13 9.46 -11.41 13.51
N SER A 14 9.02 -12.68 13.59
CA SER A 14 8.65 -13.42 12.37
C SER A 14 7.26 -13.03 11.82
N SER A 15 6.32 -12.72 12.72
CA SER A 15 4.94 -12.32 12.35
C SER A 15 4.78 -10.80 12.23
N ASP A 16 5.53 -10.06 13.06
CA ASP A 16 5.46 -8.60 13.16
C ASP A 16 6.03 -7.93 11.89
N SER A 17 7.17 -8.40 11.39
CA SER A 17 7.83 -7.84 10.18
C SER A 17 6.93 -7.85 8.94
N ARG A 18 6.07 -8.87 8.78
CA ARG A 18 5.12 -8.95 7.66
C ARG A 18 4.00 -7.94 7.82
N THR A 19 3.46 -7.81 9.03
CA THR A 19 2.42 -6.83 9.35
C THR A 19 2.93 -5.41 9.18
N GLU A 20 4.14 -5.12 9.65
CA GLU A 20 4.82 -3.84 9.48
C GLU A 20 5.05 -3.51 8.01
N SER A 21 5.45 -4.49 7.19
CA SER A 21 5.58 -4.30 5.75
C SER A 21 4.23 -3.97 5.09
N ILE A 22 3.14 -4.60 5.53
CA ILE A 22 1.78 -4.33 5.02
C ILE A 22 1.33 -2.92 5.42
N ASN A 23 1.48 -2.55 6.70
CA ASN A 23 1.16 -1.22 7.21
C ASN A 23 1.93 -0.14 6.45
N ARG A 24 3.23 -0.38 6.23
CA ARG A 24 4.09 0.51 5.44
C ARG A 24 3.61 0.63 3.99
N CYS A 25 3.20 -0.47 3.37
CA CYS A 25 2.58 -0.44 2.04
C CYS A 25 1.30 0.38 2.02
N ILE A 26 0.44 0.25 3.03
CA ILE A 26 -0.81 1.03 3.16
C ILE A 26 -0.50 2.53 3.29
N THR A 27 0.45 2.89 4.15
CA THR A 27 0.88 4.29 4.32
C THR A 27 1.38 4.90 3.01
N TYR A 28 2.23 4.18 2.27
CA TYR A 28 2.69 4.65 0.97
C TYR A 28 1.59 4.65 -0.10
N LEU A 29 0.62 3.74 0.00
CA LEU A 29 -0.55 3.73 -0.88
C LEU A 29 -1.42 4.97 -0.66
N ILE A 30 -1.67 5.35 0.60
CA ILE A 30 -2.36 6.59 0.97
C ILE A 30 -1.63 7.80 0.40
N HIS A 31 -0.31 7.85 0.64
CA HIS A 31 0.50 8.92 0.11
C HIS A 31 0.45 8.96 -1.43
N ALA A 32 0.59 7.83 -2.13
CA ALA A 32 0.55 7.82 -3.59
C ALA A 32 -0.82 8.24 -4.17
N CYS A 33 -1.92 7.99 -3.46
CA CYS A 33 -3.24 8.47 -3.84
C CYS A 33 -3.41 9.99 -3.67
N THR A 34 -2.77 10.60 -2.67
CA THR A 34 -2.88 12.05 -2.40
C THR A 34 -1.72 12.86 -3.00
N CYS A 35 -0.61 12.21 -3.34
CA CYS A 35 0.59 12.82 -3.87
C CYS A 35 0.39 13.20 -5.34
N ARG A 36 0.37 14.50 -5.61
CA ARG A 36 0.32 15.08 -6.96
C ARG A 36 1.69 15.35 -7.55
N ASP A 37 2.72 15.28 -6.73
CA ASP A 37 4.10 15.54 -7.12
C ASP A 37 4.63 14.39 -8.00
N VAL A 38 5.19 14.74 -9.15
CA VAL A 38 5.76 13.79 -10.13
C VAL A 38 7.21 13.46 -9.76
N ASP A 39 7.90 14.41 -9.12
CA ASP A 39 9.29 14.35 -8.66
C ASP A 39 9.42 13.95 -7.18
N CYS A 40 8.36 13.34 -6.62
CA CYS A 40 8.38 12.83 -5.25
C CYS A 40 9.59 11.91 -5.05
N ARG A 41 10.56 12.29 -4.20
CA ARG A 41 11.82 11.55 -4.00
C ARG A 41 11.64 10.17 -3.33
N THR A 42 10.43 9.87 -2.85
CA THR A 42 10.11 8.59 -2.21
C THR A 42 9.93 7.49 -3.25
N GLY A 43 10.91 6.58 -3.39
CA GLY A 43 10.85 5.47 -4.36
C GLY A 43 9.62 4.55 -4.22
N MET A 44 9.06 4.41 -3.02
CA MET A 44 7.80 3.66 -2.81
C MET A 44 6.56 4.38 -3.35
N CYS A 45 6.56 5.71 -3.37
CA CYS A 45 5.48 6.49 -3.97
C CYS A 45 5.38 6.21 -5.46
N HIS A 46 6.52 6.20 -6.17
CA HIS A 46 6.59 5.87 -7.60
C HIS A 46 6.07 4.46 -7.91
N LYS A 47 6.44 3.48 -7.07
CA LYS A 47 5.94 2.10 -7.20
C LYS A 47 4.43 2.04 -7.01
N MET A 48 3.90 2.66 -5.95
CA MET A 48 2.46 2.68 -5.67
C MET A 48 1.67 3.44 -6.74
N LYS A 49 2.19 4.57 -7.26
CA LYS A 49 1.58 5.28 -8.40
C LYS A 49 1.45 4.40 -9.64
N ARG A 50 2.48 3.59 -9.95
CA ARG A 50 2.41 2.59 -11.04
C ARG A 50 1.35 1.53 -10.79
N VAL A 51 1.24 1.01 -9.56
CA VAL A 51 0.21 0.02 -9.17
C VAL A 51 -1.20 0.61 -9.30
N ILE A 52 -1.40 1.87 -8.90
CA ILE A 52 -2.67 2.58 -9.05
C ILE A 52 -3.01 2.78 -10.54
N ALA A 53 -2.05 3.25 -11.34
CA ALA A 53 -2.23 3.43 -12.78
C ALA A 53 -2.54 2.11 -13.49
N HIS A 54 -1.86 1.02 -13.10
CA HIS A 54 -2.16 -0.33 -13.57
C HIS A 54 -3.59 -0.72 -13.23
N SER A 55 -4.01 -0.55 -11.97
CA SER A 55 -5.37 -0.92 -11.52
C SER A 55 -6.47 -0.21 -12.31
N LYS A 56 -6.24 1.03 -12.77
CA LYS A 56 -7.17 1.78 -13.63
C LYS A 56 -7.23 1.28 -15.06
N ASN A 57 -6.13 0.76 -15.60
CA ASN A 57 -6.02 0.27 -16.99
C ASN A 57 -6.14 -1.26 -17.11
N CYS A 58 -6.21 -1.97 -15.98
CA CYS A 58 -6.19 -3.42 -15.95
C CYS A 58 -7.57 -4.00 -16.28
N LYS A 59 -7.78 -4.36 -17.55
CA LYS A 59 -9.00 -5.05 -18.02
C LYS A 59 -9.25 -6.39 -17.29
N ARG A 60 -8.18 -7.05 -16.84
CA ARG A 60 -8.24 -8.28 -16.03
C ARG A 60 -8.76 -8.03 -14.60
N ARG A 61 -8.85 -6.80 -14.12
CA ARG A 61 -9.48 -6.50 -12.83
C ARG A 61 -11.01 -6.65 -12.88
N GLN A 62 -11.62 -6.32 -14.03
CA GLN A 62 -13.08 -6.34 -14.22
C GLN A 62 -13.64 -7.74 -14.47
N PHE A 63 -12.79 -8.67 -14.95
CA PHE A 63 -13.20 -10.06 -15.10
C PHE A 63 -13.14 -10.77 -13.74
N VAL A 64 -14.30 -11.13 -13.21
CA VAL A 64 -14.49 -11.79 -11.89
C VAL A 64 -13.67 -13.10 -11.74
N GLY A 65 -13.15 -13.68 -12.82
CA GLY A 65 -12.25 -14.84 -12.81
C GLY A 65 -10.77 -14.58 -13.14
N ALA A 66 -10.36 -13.32 -13.36
CA ALA A 66 -9.02 -13.02 -13.86
C ALA A 66 -7.99 -12.77 -12.73
N ASN A 67 -6.96 -13.61 -12.71
CA ASN A 67 -5.91 -13.68 -11.69
C ASN A 67 -4.83 -12.59 -11.81
N CYS A 68 -5.19 -11.31 -11.89
CA CYS A 68 -4.16 -10.27 -11.82
C CYS A 68 -3.57 -10.19 -10.41
N ALA A 69 -2.36 -10.74 -10.22
CA ALA A 69 -1.68 -10.74 -8.93
C ALA A 69 -1.49 -9.33 -8.33
N VAL A 70 -1.20 -8.33 -9.17
CA VAL A 70 -1.03 -6.94 -8.75
C VAL A 70 -2.36 -6.36 -8.23
N CYS A 71 -3.45 -6.53 -8.98
CA CYS A 71 -4.77 -6.05 -8.55
C CYS A 71 -5.26 -6.79 -7.30
N LYS A 72 -5.03 -8.11 -7.21
CA LYS A 72 -5.38 -8.90 -6.02
C LYS A 72 -4.68 -8.40 -4.77
N GLN A 73 -3.38 -8.13 -4.85
CA GLN A 73 -2.61 -7.57 -3.74
C GLN A 73 -3.09 -6.16 -3.37
N LEU A 74 -3.35 -5.31 -4.37
CA LEU A 74 -3.86 -3.96 -4.13
C LEU A 74 -5.22 -3.98 -3.43
N ILE A 75 -6.15 -4.83 -3.87
CA ILE A 75 -7.46 -5.00 -3.24
C ILE A 75 -7.28 -5.44 -1.78
N ALA A 76 -6.42 -6.43 -1.52
CA ALA A 76 -6.14 -6.88 -0.15
C ALA A 76 -5.63 -5.71 0.73
N LEU A 77 -4.66 -4.93 0.25
CA LEU A 77 -4.14 -3.76 0.97
C LEU A 77 -5.24 -2.72 1.24
N CYS A 78 -6.09 -2.45 0.25
CA CYS A 78 -7.24 -1.55 0.42
C CYS A 78 -8.23 -2.08 1.47
N CYS A 79 -8.49 -3.39 1.50
CA CYS A 79 -9.34 -4.02 2.52
C CYS A 79 -8.73 -3.91 3.92
N TYR A 80 -7.41 -4.11 4.06
CA TYR A 80 -6.71 -3.92 5.33
C TYR A 80 -6.82 -2.48 5.83
N HIS A 81 -6.73 -1.49 4.93
CA HIS A 81 -6.92 -0.09 5.28
C HIS A 81 -8.40 0.24 5.61
N ALA A 82 -9.35 -0.34 4.88
CA ALA A 82 -10.77 -0.06 5.07
C ALA A 82 -11.30 -0.49 6.45
N LYS A 83 -10.72 -1.53 7.06
CA LYS A 83 -11.09 -2.00 8.40
C LYS A 83 -10.99 -0.90 9.49
N PRO A 84 -9.83 -0.23 9.69
CA PRO A 84 -9.72 0.89 10.63
C PRO A 84 -10.23 2.22 10.06
N CYS A 85 -10.32 2.38 8.74
CA CYS A 85 -10.64 3.65 8.12
C CYS A 85 -12.15 3.95 8.17
N LYS A 86 -12.55 4.83 9.10
CA LYS A 86 -13.93 5.32 9.26
C LYS A 86 -14.27 6.52 8.35
N GLN A 87 -13.34 6.96 7.50
CA GLN A 87 -13.56 8.11 6.63
C GLN A 87 -14.50 7.74 5.47
N ALA A 88 -15.69 8.36 5.45
CA ALA A 88 -16.68 8.15 4.40
C ALA A 88 -16.16 8.49 2.98
N LYS A 89 -15.16 9.38 2.88
CA LYS A 89 -14.52 9.84 1.64
C LYS A 89 -13.01 9.56 1.62
N CYS A 90 -12.58 8.36 2.03
CA CYS A 90 -11.15 8.02 1.95
C CYS A 90 -10.68 7.96 0.48
N GLN A 91 -9.60 8.67 0.15
CA GLN A 91 -9.05 8.74 -1.21
C GLN A 91 -8.33 7.46 -1.64
N VAL A 92 -8.05 6.54 -0.71
CA VAL A 92 -7.44 5.23 -0.98
C VAL A 92 -8.45 4.18 -1.43
N LEU A 93 -9.72 4.39 -1.11
CA LEU A 93 -10.81 3.68 -1.76
C LEU A 93 -10.82 4.20 -3.21
N LEU A 94 -10.13 3.48 -4.10
CA LEU A 94 -10.12 3.65 -5.56
C LEU A 94 -11.51 3.37 -6.19
N GLU A 95 -12.51 4.01 -5.60
CA GLU A 95 -13.90 4.19 -5.98
C GLU A 95 -14.77 2.93 -5.78
N LYS A 96 -15.81 3.09 -4.95
CA LYS A 96 -16.81 2.08 -4.56
C LYS A 96 -17.62 1.46 -5.73
N ASN A 97 -17.25 1.69 -6.99
CA ASN A 97 -18.03 1.33 -8.18
C ASN A 97 -17.33 0.33 -9.13
N THR A 98 -16.29 -0.39 -8.69
CA THR A 98 -15.67 -1.44 -9.51
C THR A 98 -15.12 -2.59 -8.66
N LEU A 99 -15.91 -3.03 -7.69
CA LEU A 99 -15.82 -4.31 -6.98
C LEU A 99 -17.19 -4.97 -7.01
#